data_AF-A0A9E3SRG9-F1
#
_entry.id   AF-A0A9E3SRG9-F1
#
_cell.length_a   1.000
_cell.length_b   1.000
_cell.length_c   1.000
_cell.angle_alpha   90.00
_cell.angle_beta   90.00
_cell.angle_gamma   90.00
#
_symmetry.space_group_name_H-M   'P 1'
#
loop_
_entity.id
_entity.type
_entity.pdbx_description
1 polymer ?
#
loop_
_entity_poly.entity_id
_entity_poly.type
_entity_poly.pdbx_seq_one_letter_code
_entity_poly.pdbx_strand_id
1 'polypeptide(L)'
;MPTESDPGLIASGATPDLSELPLLAAYRQQVQQALQQPVPILTLKEGLNENQQQAQSIAVADLQFQQYTRDKETQAPLRSEIFGVYPLRDSDITEWTDACQQHGCYRVEMYNFALNLYLAAIVDLDTQTVIDRIGVENAQPDIPSHLTQIAIEIATHAPEVLSALGDTPETTDALMANTKTSLNNSRCERSQHLCVAPTFVVGISALWAIVDLTDETLVGVRWTTVGSTGEVVTEKKLQNESIMRLYCQHTTALERDGWRMDYMLTGSDGLRISDVQFQDQPILTSAKLVDWHV
;
A
#
# COMPACT_ATOMS: atom_id res chain seq x y z
N MET A 1 7.76 -27.84 21.32
CA MET A 1 9.01 -27.08 21.56
C MET A 1 8.91 -25.83 20.72
N PRO A 2 9.12 -24.62 21.27
CA PRO A 2 9.15 -23.43 20.44
C PRO A 2 10.42 -23.52 19.58
N THR A 3 10.24 -23.64 18.27
CA THR A 3 11.33 -23.51 17.29
C THR A 3 11.88 -22.10 17.41
N GLU A 4 13.22 -21.97 17.52
CA GLU A 4 13.89 -20.68 17.40
C GLU A 4 13.36 -19.97 16.14
N SER A 5 12.98 -18.71 16.30
CA SER A 5 12.59 -17.88 15.17
C SER A 5 13.76 -17.82 14.20
N ASP A 6 13.58 -18.30 12.97
CA ASP A 6 14.55 -18.11 11.89
C ASP A 6 14.83 -16.59 11.77
N PRO A 7 16.07 -16.13 12.03
CA PRO A 7 16.43 -14.72 11.94
C PRO A 7 16.36 -14.19 10.50
N GLY A 8 16.26 -15.08 9.50
CA GLY A 8 16.34 -14.77 8.09
C GLY A 8 17.79 -14.71 7.60
N LEU A 9 17.98 -14.98 6.31
CA LEU A 9 19.24 -14.80 5.60
C LEU A 9 19.23 -13.44 4.93
N ILE A 10 20.23 -12.61 5.23
CA ILE A 10 20.45 -11.34 4.50
C ILE A 10 21.11 -11.66 3.16
N ALA A 11 20.52 -11.16 2.09
CA ALA A 11 21.05 -11.27 0.74
C ALA A 11 22.37 -10.51 0.61
N SER A 12 23.20 -10.94 -0.33
CA SER A 12 24.52 -10.34 -0.56
C SER A 12 24.48 -8.88 -1.04
N GLY A 13 23.31 -8.37 -1.42
CA GLY A 13 23.10 -7.03 -1.94
C GLY A 13 23.61 -6.83 -3.37
N ALA A 14 23.72 -7.92 -4.14
CA ALA A 14 24.13 -7.85 -5.54
C ALA A 14 23.14 -7.01 -6.36
N THR A 15 23.67 -6.16 -7.25
CA THR A 15 22.84 -5.45 -8.22
C THR A 15 22.17 -6.46 -9.13
N PRO A 16 20.84 -6.41 -9.31
CA PRO A 16 20.15 -7.36 -10.18
C PRO A 16 20.60 -7.25 -11.63
N ASP A 17 20.74 -8.38 -12.33
CA ASP A 17 20.97 -8.40 -13.78
C ASP A 17 19.68 -8.02 -14.52
N LEU A 18 19.65 -6.80 -15.04
CA LEU A 18 18.48 -6.27 -15.74
C LEU A 18 18.15 -7.00 -17.05
N SER A 19 19.08 -7.78 -17.60
CA SER A 19 18.78 -8.59 -18.80
C SER A 19 17.83 -9.75 -18.51
N GLU A 20 17.74 -10.17 -17.24
CA GLU A 20 16.85 -11.22 -16.77
C GLU A 20 15.59 -10.67 -16.09
N LEU A 21 15.48 -9.34 -15.93
CA LEU A 21 14.41 -8.65 -15.20
C LEU A 21 13.75 -7.56 -16.06
N PRO A 22 12.99 -7.94 -17.11
CA PRO A 22 12.41 -6.99 -18.05
C PRO A 22 11.42 -6.00 -17.42
N LEU A 23 10.64 -6.39 -16.40
CA LEU A 23 9.71 -5.47 -15.72
C LEU A 23 10.48 -4.42 -14.92
N LEU A 24 11.49 -4.83 -14.15
CA LEU A 24 12.35 -3.92 -13.43
C LEU A 24 13.12 -2.99 -14.39
N ALA A 25 13.65 -3.52 -15.49
CA ALA A 25 14.36 -2.74 -16.48
C ALA A 25 13.46 -1.65 -17.10
N ALA A 26 12.22 -2.02 -17.49
CA ALA A 26 11.24 -1.08 -18.00
C ALA A 26 10.84 -0.03 -16.95
N TYR A 27 10.66 -0.45 -15.69
CA TYR A 27 10.35 0.45 -14.58
C TYR A 27 11.46 1.47 -14.33
N ARG A 28 12.72 1.02 -14.25
CA ARG A 28 13.89 1.92 -14.10
C ARG A 28 13.95 2.96 -15.21
N GLN A 29 13.62 2.57 -16.44
CA GLN A 29 13.55 3.50 -17.55
C GLN A 29 12.44 4.55 -17.36
N GLN A 30 11.25 4.14 -16.89
CA GLN A 30 10.15 5.07 -16.59
C GLN A 30 10.51 6.04 -15.45
N VAL A 31 11.15 5.55 -14.38
CA VAL A 31 11.64 6.39 -13.29
C VAL A 31 12.69 7.38 -13.79
N GLN A 32 13.67 6.94 -14.58
CA GLN A 32 14.67 7.85 -15.16
C GLN A 32 14.04 8.91 -16.07
N GLN A 33 13.04 8.54 -16.87
CA GLN A 33 12.30 9.50 -17.69
C GLN A 33 11.55 10.51 -16.82
N ALA A 34 10.89 10.07 -15.75
CA ALA A 34 10.18 10.94 -14.82
C ALA A 34 11.13 11.92 -14.12
N LEU A 35 12.30 11.45 -13.64
CA LEU A 35 13.31 12.30 -12.98
C LEU A 35 13.86 13.41 -13.88
N GLN A 36 13.80 13.25 -15.21
CA GLN A 36 14.21 14.26 -16.19
C GLN A 36 13.12 15.29 -16.50
N GLN A 37 11.88 15.07 -16.04
CA GLN A 37 10.79 16.01 -16.27
C GLN A 37 10.92 17.27 -15.38
N PRO A 38 10.32 18.40 -15.79
CA PRO A 38 10.27 19.60 -14.95
C PRO A 38 9.65 19.32 -13.57
N VAL A 39 8.57 18.54 -13.55
CA VAL A 39 7.90 18.02 -12.35
C VAL A 39 8.21 16.52 -12.26
N PRO A 40 9.17 16.08 -11.42
CA PRO A 40 9.64 14.70 -11.42
C PRO A 40 8.72 13.79 -10.61
N ILE A 41 7.51 13.59 -11.13
CA ILE A 41 6.50 12.68 -10.59
C ILE A 41 6.20 11.61 -11.64
N LEU A 42 6.38 10.35 -11.29
CA LEU A 42 5.91 9.22 -12.09
C LEU A 42 4.40 9.04 -11.87
N THR A 43 3.61 9.23 -12.91
CA THR A 43 2.14 9.12 -12.85
C THR A 43 1.64 7.71 -13.15
N LEU A 44 0.51 7.32 -12.56
CA LEU A 44 -0.18 6.10 -12.96
C LEU A 44 -0.77 6.27 -14.35
N LYS A 45 -0.46 5.31 -15.23
CA LYS A 45 -0.91 5.29 -16.63
C LYS A 45 -2.06 4.31 -16.87
N GLU A 46 -2.07 3.20 -16.16
CA GLU A 46 -3.02 2.11 -16.35
C GLU A 46 -4.02 2.05 -15.20
N GLY A 47 -5.22 1.53 -15.47
CA GLY A 47 -6.24 1.30 -14.46
C GLY A 47 -6.99 2.55 -13.97
N LEU A 48 -6.75 3.73 -14.56
CA LEU A 48 -7.47 4.96 -14.24
C LEU A 48 -8.59 5.24 -15.25
N ASN A 49 -9.79 5.55 -14.75
CA ASN A 49 -10.86 6.15 -15.55
C ASN A 49 -10.61 7.65 -15.81
N GLU A 50 -11.43 8.29 -16.64
CA GLU A 50 -11.26 9.69 -17.05
C GLU A 50 -11.23 10.66 -15.84
N ASN A 51 -12.11 10.46 -14.87
CA ASN A 51 -12.17 11.30 -13.67
C ASN A 51 -10.91 11.13 -12.80
N GLN A 52 -10.41 9.90 -12.65
CA GLN A 52 -9.17 9.63 -11.92
C GLN A 52 -7.95 10.23 -12.64
N GLN A 53 -7.91 10.15 -13.97
CA GLN A 53 -6.85 10.80 -14.76
C GLN A 53 -6.88 12.32 -14.57
N GLN A 54 -8.08 12.93 -14.61
CA GLN A 54 -8.25 14.35 -14.37
C GLN A 54 -7.82 14.75 -12.94
N ALA A 55 -8.22 13.99 -11.93
CA ALA A 55 -7.82 14.23 -10.55
C ALA A 55 -6.30 14.17 -10.38
N GLN A 56 -5.66 13.15 -10.97
CA GLN A 56 -4.20 13.02 -10.97
C GLN A 56 -3.53 14.23 -11.62
N SER A 57 -4.03 14.69 -12.78
CA SER A 57 -3.47 15.87 -13.44
C SER A 57 -3.58 17.14 -12.60
N ILE A 58 -4.71 17.35 -11.91
CA ILE A 58 -4.90 18.50 -11.01
C ILE A 58 -3.95 18.42 -9.81
N ALA A 59 -3.84 17.25 -9.17
CA ALA A 59 -2.94 17.05 -8.03
C ALA A 59 -1.46 17.25 -8.40
N VAL A 60 -1.02 16.71 -9.53
CA VAL A 60 0.37 16.85 -10.00
C VAL A 60 0.72 18.30 -10.36
N ALA A 61 -0.26 19.11 -10.75
CA ALA A 61 -0.08 20.53 -11.01
C ALA A 61 -0.01 21.40 -9.74
N ASP A 62 -0.39 20.88 -8.57
CA ASP A 62 -0.39 21.63 -7.32
C ASP A 62 1.02 21.88 -6.79
N LEU A 63 1.36 23.15 -6.54
CA LEU A 63 2.71 23.56 -6.13
C LEU A 63 3.11 23.00 -4.75
N GLN A 64 2.15 22.77 -3.86
CA GLN A 64 2.45 22.18 -2.55
C GLN A 64 2.72 20.68 -2.67
N PHE A 65 2.13 19.98 -3.64
CA PHE A 65 2.53 18.62 -4.00
C PHE A 65 3.93 18.58 -4.59
N GLN A 66 4.26 19.53 -5.46
CA GLN A 66 5.56 19.59 -6.12
C GLN A 66 6.73 19.94 -5.19
N GLN A 67 6.48 20.56 -4.03
CA GLN A 67 7.54 21.04 -3.13
C GLN A 67 8.46 19.91 -2.60
N TYR A 68 7.98 18.66 -2.61
CA TYR A 68 8.72 17.50 -2.14
C TYR A 68 9.45 16.75 -3.26
N THR A 69 9.26 17.16 -4.51
CA THR A 69 9.79 16.44 -5.70
C THR A 69 11.25 16.78 -5.99
N ARG A 70 11.84 17.73 -5.28
CA ARG A 70 13.25 18.11 -5.40
C ARG A 70 13.88 18.28 -4.02
N ASP A 71 15.15 17.94 -3.94
CA ASP A 71 15.95 18.18 -2.74
C ASP A 71 16.07 19.70 -2.48
N LYS A 72 15.90 20.10 -1.21
CA LYS A 72 15.83 21.53 -0.86
C LYS A 72 17.17 22.24 -1.10
N GLU A 73 18.28 21.55 -0.91
CA GLU A 73 19.62 22.15 -0.98
C GLU A 73 20.20 22.08 -2.39
N THR A 74 20.15 20.90 -3.01
CA THR A 74 20.79 20.62 -4.30
C THR A 74 19.87 20.79 -5.50
N GLN A 75 18.55 20.89 -5.27
CA GLN A 75 17.52 20.90 -6.31
C GLN A 75 17.50 19.64 -7.19
N ALA A 76 18.21 18.59 -6.78
CA ALA A 76 18.21 17.29 -7.44
C ALA A 76 16.79 16.71 -7.44
N PRO A 77 16.32 16.11 -8.56
CA PRO A 77 15.01 15.48 -8.61
C PRO A 77 14.96 14.28 -7.65
N LEU A 78 13.87 14.17 -6.90
CA LEU A 78 13.60 13.07 -5.97
C LEU A 78 12.52 12.16 -6.56
N ARG A 79 12.74 10.84 -6.53
CA ARG A 79 11.77 9.84 -7.02
C ARG A 79 10.47 9.99 -6.23
N SER A 80 9.45 10.49 -6.91
CA SER A 80 8.09 10.63 -6.42
C SER A 80 7.16 9.93 -7.39
N GLU A 81 6.18 9.19 -6.89
CA GLU A 81 5.29 8.40 -7.73
C GLU A 81 3.87 8.44 -7.19
N ILE A 82 2.89 8.50 -8.09
CA ILE A 82 1.49 8.35 -7.74
C ILE A 82 1.23 6.87 -7.46
N PHE A 83 0.78 6.55 -6.26
CA PHE A 83 0.50 5.19 -5.81
C PHE A 83 -0.97 4.81 -5.99
N GLY A 84 -1.86 5.80 -6.00
CA GLY A 84 -3.29 5.54 -6.19
C GLY A 84 -4.11 6.79 -6.43
N VAL A 85 -5.24 6.61 -7.10
CA VAL A 85 -6.27 7.64 -7.27
C VAL A 85 -7.62 7.02 -6.97
N TYR A 86 -8.28 7.49 -5.92
CA TYR A 86 -9.50 6.88 -5.40
C TYR A 86 -10.61 7.92 -5.28
N PRO A 87 -11.88 7.55 -5.51
CA PRO A 87 -12.99 8.36 -5.03
C PRO A 87 -12.83 8.62 -3.53
N LEU A 88 -13.16 9.83 -3.10
CA LEU A 88 -13.06 10.20 -1.70
C LEU A 88 -13.97 9.30 -0.85
N ARG A 89 -13.47 8.82 0.29
CA ARG A 89 -14.24 7.96 1.21
C ARG A 89 -14.80 8.80 2.35
N ASP A 90 -15.85 8.31 3.01
CA ASP A 90 -16.42 8.97 4.21
C ASP A 90 -15.37 9.24 5.30
N SER A 91 -14.33 8.39 5.40
CA SER A 91 -13.22 8.58 6.35
C SER A 91 -12.34 9.79 6.04
N ASP A 92 -12.39 10.30 4.81
CA ASP A 92 -11.63 11.47 4.34
C ASP A 92 -12.47 12.76 4.45
N ILE A 93 -13.73 12.67 4.88
CA ILE A 93 -14.60 13.82 5.11
C ILE A 93 -14.23 14.48 6.43
N THR A 94 -13.86 15.74 6.34
CA THR A 94 -13.48 16.64 7.43
C THR A 94 -14.20 17.98 7.22
N GLU A 95 -14.04 18.92 8.14
CA GLU A 95 -14.54 20.30 7.94
C GLU A 95 -14.00 20.94 6.65
N TRP A 96 -12.80 20.57 6.21
CA TRP A 96 -12.15 21.10 5.00
C TRP A 96 -12.62 20.44 3.71
N THR A 97 -13.17 19.24 3.80
CA THR A 97 -13.61 18.42 2.65
C THR A 97 -15.11 18.18 2.65
N ASP A 98 -15.88 18.92 3.46
CA ASP A 98 -17.33 18.75 3.61
C ASP A 98 -18.10 18.92 2.28
N ALA A 99 -17.61 19.82 1.41
CA ALA A 99 -18.15 19.99 0.06
C ALA A 99 -18.15 18.66 -0.74
N CYS A 100 -17.17 17.78 -0.50
CA CYS A 100 -17.07 16.52 -1.21
C CYS A 100 -18.15 15.48 -0.87
N GLN A 101 -19.00 15.72 0.12
CA GLN A 101 -20.17 14.85 0.36
C GLN A 101 -21.17 14.87 -0.79
N GLN A 102 -21.21 15.96 -1.56
CA GLN A 102 -22.15 16.16 -2.67
C GLN A 102 -21.45 16.18 -4.04
N HIS A 103 -20.12 16.23 -4.06
CA HIS A 103 -19.30 16.46 -5.25
C HIS A 103 -18.38 15.28 -5.55
N GLY A 104 -17.98 15.14 -6.83
CA GLY A 104 -17.10 14.07 -7.29
C GLY A 104 -15.64 14.30 -6.92
N CYS A 105 -15.30 14.22 -5.63
CA CYS A 105 -13.93 14.39 -5.16
C CYS A 105 -13.11 13.10 -5.20
N TYR A 106 -11.80 13.26 -5.34
CA TYR A 106 -10.83 12.18 -5.41
C TYR A 106 -9.65 12.41 -4.46
N ARG A 107 -9.16 11.34 -3.85
CA ARG A 107 -7.88 11.30 -3.14
C ARG A 107 -6.80 10.80 -4.10
N VAL A 108 -5.80 11.62 -4.37
CA VAL A 108 -4.60 11.26 -5.14
C VAL A 108 -3.44 11.05 -4.18
N GLU A 109 -2.91 9.84 -4.12
CA GLU A 109 -1.83 9.44 -3.22
C GLU A 109 -0.49 9.42 -3.96
N MET A 110 0.52 10.07 -3.37
CA MET A 110 1.89 10.09 -3.86
C MET A 110 2.83 9.60 -2.76
N TYR A 111 3.86 8.87 -3.15
CA TYR A 111 4.94 8.49 -2.26
C TYR A 111 6.25 9.07 -2.77
N ASN A 112 7.02 9.66 -1.85
CA ASN A 112 8.39 10.10 -2.11
C ASN A 112 9.37 9.13 -1.46
N PHE A 113 10.16 8.45 -2.28
CA PHE A 113 11.05 7.39 -1.84
C PHE A 113 12.25 7.91 -1.04
N ALA A 114 12.77 9.10 -1.40
CA ALA A 114 13.95 9.66 -0.75
C ALA A 114 13.64 10.21 0.66
N LEU A 115 12.43 10.73 0.85
CA LEU A 115 11.97 11.31 2.11
C LEU A 115 11.17 10.32 2.96
N ASN A 116 10.90 9.11 2.46
CA ASN A 116 9.97 8.14 3.08
C ASN A 116 8.67 8.82 3.49
N LEU A 117 8.05 9.54 2.54
CA LEU A 117 6.96 10.48 2.80
C LEU A 117 5.72 10.10 1.99
N TYR A 118 4.63 9.87 2.70
CA TYR A 118 3.29 9.76 2.12
C TYR A 118 2.67 11.15 1.98
N LEU A 119 2.10 11.43 0.81
CA LEU A 119 1.35 12.64 0.50
C LEU A 119 0.02 12.26 -0.14
N ALA A 120 -1.05 12.94 0.23
CA ALA A 120 -2.34 12.85 -0.43
C ALA A 120 -2.92 14.23 -0.73
N ALA A 121 -3.49 14.40 -1.91
CA ALA A 121 -4.24 15.58 -2.30
C ALA A 121 -5.72 15.18 -2.42
N ILE A 122 -6.60 15.98 -1.83
CA ILE A 122 -8.03 15.89 -2.07
C ILE A 122 -8.38 16.87 -3.18
N VAL A 123 -8.85 16.32 -4.29
CA VAL A 123 -9.15 17.05 -5.52
C VAL A 123 -10.64 17.11 -5.71
N ASP A 124 -11.16 18.31 -5.91
CA ASP A 124 -12.51 18.55 -6.38
C ASP A 124 -12.48 18.76 -7.90
N LEU A 125 -13.17 17.87 -8.64
CA LEU A 125 -13.22 17.93 -10.10
C LEU A 125 -14.12 19.03 -10.65
N ASP A 126 -15.12 19.48 -9.88
CA ASP A 126 -16.05 20.52 -10.31
C ASP A 126 -15.39 21.90 -10.29
N THR A 127 -14.63 22.17 -9.22
CA THR A 127 -13.83 23.41 -9.12
C THR A 127 -12.47 23.30 -9.79
N GLN A 128 -12.03 22.08 -10.15
CA GLN A 128 -10.70 21.76 -10.67
C GLN A 128 -9.56 22.21 -9.75
N THR A 129 -9.74 22.03 -8.44
CA THR A 129 -8.76 22.47 -7.45
C THR A 129 -8.41 21.39 -6.42
N VAL A 130 -7.23 21.53 -5.83
CA VAL A 130 -6.86 20.79 -4.62
C VAL A 130 -7.39 21.54 -3.41
N ILE A 131 -8.30 20.91 -2.68
CA ILE A 131 -9.00 21.52 -1.53
C ILE A 131 -8.35 21.17 -0.19
N ASP A 132 -7.65 20.04 -0.11
CA ASP A 132 -6.92 19.62 1.09
C ASP A 132 -5.68 18.79 0.74
N ARG A 133 -4.70 18.78 1.64
CA ARG A 133 -3.42 18.07 1.51
C ARG A 133 -3.03 17.43 2.83
N ILE A 134 -2.70 16.15 2.75
CA ILE A 134 -2.26 15.33 3.87
C ILE A 134 -0.82 14.93 3.61
N GLY A 135 0.05 15.08 4.61
CA GLY A 135 1.44 14.63 4.55
C GLY A 135 1.84 13.92 5.84
N VAL A 136 2.40 12.72 5.72
CA VAL A 136 2.82 11.91 6.87
C VAL A 136 4.22 11.35 6.59
N GLU A 137 5.20 11.85 7.34
CA GLU A 137 6.56 11.34 7.29
C GLU A 137 6.63 9.92 7.86
N ASN A 138 7.52 9.11 7.29
CA ASN A 138 7.72 7.70 7.65
C ASN A 138 6.45 6.85 7.53
N ALA A 139 5.57 7.21 6.59
CA ALA A 139 4.38 6.46 6.24
C ALA A 139 4.40 6.09 4.77
N GLN A 140 3.87 4.90 4.46
CA GLN A 140 3.92 4.31 3.13
C GLN A 140 2.50 3.91 2.71
N PRO A 141 2.01 4.35 1.53
CA PRO A 141 0.72 3.92 0.99
C PRO A 141 0.77 2.47 0.52
N ASP A 142 -0.39 1.89 0.23
CA ASP A 142 -0.44 0.56 -0.38
C ASP A 142 0.18 0.61 -1.77
N ILE A 143 1.00 -0.39 -2.11
CA ILE A 143 1.76 -0.35 -3.36
C ILE A 143 0.83 -0.61 -4.56
N PRO A 144 1.05 0.07 -5.69
CA PRO A 144 0.33 -0.24 -6.93
C PRO A 144 0.70 -1.63 -7.47
N SER A 145 -0.18 -2.17 -8.32
CA SER A 145 -0.04 -3.53 -8.88
C SER A 145 1.27 -3.74 -9.65
N HIS A 146 1.75 -2.72 -10.37
CA HIS A 146 2.99 -2.83 -11.14
C HIS A 146 4.22 -3.00 -10.22
N LEU A 147 4.28 -2.33 -9.06
CA LEU A 147 5.34 -2.54 -8.07
C LEU A 147 5.24 -3.93 -7.43
N THR A 148 4.03 -4.46 -7.27
CA THR A 148 3.84 -5.86 -6.84
C THR A 148 4.46 -6.83 -7.84
N GLN A 149 4.23 -6.63 -9.14
CA GLN A 149 4.79 -7.48 -10.19
C GLN A 149 6.32 -7.39 -10.26
N ILE A 150 6.89 -6.19 -10.09
CA ILE A 150 8.34 -5.99 -10.01
C ILE A 150 8.92 -6.73 -8.80
N ALA A 151 8.26 -6.67 -7.63
CA ALA A 151 8.71 -7.40 -6.46
C ALA A 151 8.72 -8.93 -6.71
N ILE A 152 7.68 -9.46 -7.36
CA ILE A 152 7.63 -10.88 -7.74
C ILE A 152 8.74 -11.23 -8.74
N GLU A 153 8.99 -10.39 -9.74
CA GLU A 153 10.06 -10.62 -10.72
C GLU A 153 11.44 -10.69 -10.03
N ILE A 154 11.74 -9.72 -9.16
CA ILE A 154 12.97 -9.70 -8.36
C ILE A 154 13.07 -10.98 -7.52
N ALA A 155 12.01 -11.35 -6.80
CA ALA A 155 12.02 -12.51 -5.92
C ALA A 155 12.22 -13.84 -6.66
N THR A 156 11.52 -14.04 -7.78
CA THR A 156 11.54 -15.30 -8.54
C THR A 156 12.87 -15.57 -9.25
N HIS A 157 13.66 -14.52 -9.52
CA HIS A 157 14.97 -14.63 -10.16
C HIS A 157 16.15 -14.51 -9.17
N ALA A 158 15.89 -14.24 -7.89
CA ALA A 158 16.94 -14.04 -6.91
C ALA A 158 17.65 -15.36 -6.56
N PRO A 159 19.00 -15.45 -6.62
CA PRO A 159 19.73 -16.66 -6.30
C PRO A 159 19.45 -17.23 -4.90
N GLU A 160 19.23 -16.35 -3.91
CA GLU A 160 18.90 -16.74 -2.55
C GLU A 160 17.53 -17.44 -2.46
N VAL A 161 16.55 -17.00 -3.25
CA VAL A 161 15.22 -17.63 -3.32
C VAL A 161 15.30 -18.98 -4.04
N LEU A 162 15.99 -19.02 -5.19
CA LEU A 162 16.21 -20.26 -5.95
C LEU A 162 16.92 -21.32 -5.10
N SER A 163 17.94 -20.92 -4.35
CA SER A 163 18.68 -21.79 -3.44
C SER A 163 17.80 -22.30 -2.28
N ALA A 164 16.96 -21.43 -1.71
CA ALA A 164 16.08 -21.80 -0.61
C ALA A 164 14.95 -22.75 -1.04
N LEU A 165 14.35 -22.53 -2.21
CA LEU A 165 13.26 -23.36 -2.73
C LEU A 165 13.75 -24.64 -3.41
N GLY A 166 14.97 -24.64 -3.94
CA GLY A 166 15.56 -25.77 -4.66
C GLY A 166 15.13 -25.89 -6.14
N ASP A 167 14.26 -25.00 -6.61
CA ASP A 167 13.76 -24.87 -7.99
C ASP A 167 13.36 -23.41 -8.27
N THR A 168 13.10 -23.06 -9.54
CA THR A 168 12.61 -21.74 -9.94
C THR A 168 11.09 -21.63 -9.75
N PRO A 169 10.59 -20.78 -8.83
CA PRO A 169 9.15 -20.60 -8.64
C PRO A 169 8.52 -19.84 -9.82
N GLU A 170 7.27 -20.16 -10.14
CA GLU A 170 6.50 -19.36 -11.10
C GLU A 170 6.03 -18.04 -10.45
N THR A 171 5.79 -17.02 -11.26
CA THR A 171 5.31 -15.72 -10.75
C THR A 171 3.93 -15.83 -10.09
N THR A 172 3.11 -16.82 -10.49
CA THR A 172 1.81 -17.12 -9.87
C THR A 172 1.91 -17.79 -8.51
N ASP A 173 3.08 -18.32 -8.15
CA ASP A 173 3.30 -18.99 -6.86
C ASP A 173 3.50 -17.99 -5.72
N ALA A 174 3.80 -16.73 -6.05
CA ALA A 174 4.01 -15.67 -5.07
C ALA A 174 2.66 -15.19 -4.50
N LEU A 175 2.37 -15.62 -3.27
CA LEU A 175 1.25 -15.15 -2.48
C LEU A 175 1.61 -13.87 -1.73
N MET A 176 0.58 -13.07 -1.39
CA MET A 176 0.70 -11.93 -0.48
C MET A 176 1.83 -10.94 -0.86
N ALA A 177 2.15 -10.83 -2.16
CA ALA A 177 3.35 -10.17 -2.64
C ALA A 177 3.44 -8.66 -2.37
N ASN A 178 2.32 -8.04 -2.02
CA ASN A 178 2.24 -6.64 -1.61
C ASN A 178 2.35 -6.42 -0.09
N THR A 179 2.49 -7.48 0.70
CA THR A 179 2.55 -7.39 2.17
C THR A 179 3.81 -6.66 2.59
N LYS A 180 3.64 -5.49 3.21
CA LYS A 180 4.74 -4.72 3.78
C LYS A 180 5.38 -5.49 4.91
N THR A 181 6.71 -5.52 4.94
CA THR A 181 7.47 -6.24 5.97
C THR A 181 8.70 -5.46 6.41
N SER A 182 9.26 -5.87 7.54
CA SER A 182 10.58 -5.46 8.00
C SER A 182 11.50 -6.67 8.12
N LEU A 183 12.82 -6.41 8.07
CA LEU A 183 13.85 -7.41 8.35
C LEU A 183 14.94 -6.76 9.21
N ASN A 184 15.25 -7.37 10.35
CA ASN A 184 16.23 -6.85 11.29
C ASN A 184 17.62 -6.78 10.66
N ASN A 185 18.40 -5.75 11.01
CA ASN A 185 19.75 -5.51 10.45
C ASN A 185 19.75 -5.29 8.93
N SER A 186 18.69 -4.70 8.39
CA SER A 186 18.57 -4.35 6.98
C SER A 186 17.99 -2.96 6.79
N ARG A 187 18.01 -2.45 5.55
CA ARG A 187 17.37 -1.16 5.20
C ARG A 187 15.84 -1.18 5.32
N CYS A 188 15.24 -2.37 5.36
CA CYS A 188 13.82 -2.57 5.64
C CYS A 188 13.47 -2.47 7.13
N GLU A 189 14.46 -2.38 8.02
CA GLU A 189 14.19 -2.21 9.44
C GLU A 189 13.51 -0.84 9.68
N ARG A 190 12.49 -0.82 10.55
CA ARG A 190 11.74 0.40 10.91
C ARG A 190 11.08 1.11 9.72
N SER A 191 10.85 0.40 8.63
CA SER A 191 10.19 0.93 7.43
C SER A 191 10.87 2.17 6.86
N GLN A 192 12.20 2.24 6.93
CA GLN A 192 12.97 3.32 6.30
C GLN A 192 12.92 3.22 4.77
N HIS A 193 12.88 1.99 4.25
CA HIS A 193 12.66 1.68 2.85
C HIS A 193 11.28 1.06 2.64
N LEU A 194 10.76 1.13 1.40
CA LEU A 194 9.51 0.48 1.02
C LEU A 194 9.80 -1.00 0.71
N CYS A 195 9.53 -1.88 1.67
CA CYS A 195 9.83 -3.30 1.54
C CYS A 195 8.59 -4.19 1.59
N VAL A 196 8.56 -5.20 0.74
CA VAL A 196 7.42 -6.12 0.56
C VAL A 196 7.89 -7.57 0.55
N ALA A 197 6.99 -8.52 0.82
CA ALA A 197 7.32 -9.94 0.96
C ALA A 197 6.52 -10.87 0.03
N PRO A 198 6.87 -10.99 -1.26
CA PRO A 198 6.51 -12.15 -2.06
C PRO A 198 6.73 -13.46 -1.28
N THR A 199 5.65 -14.22 -1.08
CA THR A 199 5.63 -15.38 -0.20
C THR A 199 5.39 -16.67 -0.98
N PHE A 200 6.29 -17.64 -0.86
CA PHE A 200 6.21 -18.94 -1.52
C PHE A 200 5.93 -20.04 -0.50
N VAL A 201 4.85 -20.78 -0.66
CA VAL A 201 4.43 -21.82 0.30
C VAL A 201 4.97 -23.19 -0.10
N VAL A 202 5.65 -23.87 0.83
CA VAL A 202 6.16 -25.23 0.67
C VAL A 202 5.68 -26.09 1.84
N GLY A 203 4.64 -26.90 1.59
CA GLY A 203 4.01 -27.72 2.62
C GLY A 203 3.37 -26.87 3.72
N ILE A 204 3.91 -26.93 4.95
CA ILE A 204 3.46 -26.14 6.10
C ILE A 204 4.31 -24.89 6.36
N SER A 205 5.33 -24.68 5.53
CA SER A 205 6.27 -23.58 5.64
C SER A 205 6.00 -22.57 4.53
N ALA A 206 6.37 -21.32 4.76
CA ALA A 206 6.40 -20.31 3.72
C ALA A 206 7.74 -19.57 3.75
N LEU A 207 8.30 -19.36 2.57
CA LEU A 207 9.48 -18.54 2.35
C LEU A 207 9.03 -17.11 2.03
N TRP A 208 9.43 -16.17 2.88
CA TRP A 208 9.25 -14.75 2.62
C TRP A 208 10.50 -14.25 1.89
N ALA A 209 10.35 -13.84 0.64
CA ALA A 209 11.38 -13.13 -0.10
C ALA A 209 11.20 -11.63 0.10
N ILE A 210 12.09 -11.00 0.86
CA ILE A 210 11.95 -9.60 1.26
C ILE A 210 12.62 -8.73 0.22
N VAL A 211 11.81 -7.99 -0.53
CA VAL A 211 12.23 -7.12 -1.63
C VAL A 211 12.11 -5.67 -1.20
N ASP A 212 13.18 -4.91 -1.39
CA ASP A 212 13.22 -3.47 -1.22
C ASP A 212 12.92 -2.81 -2.56
N LEU A 213 11.80 -2.09 -2.65
CA LEU A 213 11.35 -1.37 -3.84
C LEU A 213 11.94 0.05 -3.93
N THR A 214 12.58 0.53 -2.85
CA THR A 214 13.37 1.77 -2.88
C THR A 214 14.67 1.54 -3.64
N ASP A 215 15.42 0.49 -3.28
CA ASP A 215 16.69 0.12 -3.93
C ASP A 215 16.53 -0.91 -5.07
N GLU A 216 15.33 -1.47 -5.21
CA GLU A 216 14.94 -2.44 -6.25
C GLU A 216 15.79 -3.70 -6.23
N THR A 217 15.94 -4.30 -5.05
CA THR A 217 16.76 -5.50 -4.83
C THR A 217 16.17 -6.43 -3.78
N LEU A 218 16.57 -7.70 -3.81
CA LEU A 218 16.28 -8.62 -2.71
C LEU A 218 17.16 -8.25 -1.50
N VAL A 219 16.53 -8.10 -0.34
CA VAL A 219 17.21 -7.82 0.93
C VAL A 219 17.51 -9.09 1.71
N GLY A 220 16.64 -10.10 1.60
CA GLY A 220 16.84 -11.36 2.29
C GLY A 220 15.68 -12.31 2.12
N VAL A 221 15.83 -13.50 2.70
CA VAL A 221 14.79 -14.52 2.75
C VAL A 221 14.57 -15.01 4.17
N ARG A 222 13.35 -15.38 4.53
CA ARG A 222 13.01 -15.90 5.86
C ARG A 222 12.01 -17.02 5.78
N TRP A 223 12.27 -18.13 6.45
CA TRP A 223 11.27 -19.19 6.60
C TRP A 223 10.34 -18.89 7.77
N THR A 224 9.05 -19.11 7.55
CA THR A 224 8.03 -19.10 8.59
C THR A 224 7.16 -20.35 8.48
N THR A 225 6.47 -20.70 9.56
CA THR A 225 5.49 -21.80 9.58
C THR A 225 4.09 -21.20 9.44
N VAL A 226 3.34 -21.60 8.41
CA VAL A 226 2.01 -21.04 8.07
C VAL A 226 0.84 -22.00 8.38
N GLY A 227 1.12 -23.16 8.98
CA GLY A 227 0.11 -24.21 9.19
C GLY A 227 -0.30 -24.88 7.88
N SER A 228 -1.32 -25.76 7.91
CA SER A 228 -1.81 -26.42 6.70
C SER A 228 -2.64 -25.44 5.86
N THR A 229 -2.07 -24.93 4.78
CA THR A 229 -2.78 -24.13 3.77
C THR A 229 -3.13 -24.99 2.55
N GLY A 230 -4.39 -24.90 2.13
CA GLY A 230 -4.95 -25.52 0.93
C GLY A 230 -6.35 -24.96 0.70
N GLU A 231 -6.68 -24.59 -0.54
CA GLU A 231 -8.01 -24.08 -0.88
C GLU A 231 -9.05 -25.20 -0.72
N VAL A 232 -9.82 -25.11 0.36
CA VAL A 232 -11.16 -25.66 0.41
C VAL A 232 -12.10 -24.45 0.38
N VAL A 233 -13.02 -24.39 -0.59
CA VAL A 233 -14.15 -23.46 -0.50
C VAL A 233 -14.93 -23.87 0.75
N THR A 234 -14.73 -23.14 1.83
CA THR A 234 -15.45 -23.32 3.09
C THR A 234 -16.64 -22.38 3.11
N GLU A 235 -17.68 -22.70 3.89
CA GLU A 235 -18.80 -21.78 4.13
C GLU A 235 -18.32 -20.43 4.66
N LYS A 236 -17.14 -20.39 5.29
CA LYS A 236 -16.48 -19.16 5.74
C LYS A 236 -15.98 -18.26 4.61
N LYS A 237 -15.56 -18.79 3.46
CA LYS A 237 -15.21 -17.98 2.27
C LYS A 237 -16.44 -17.28 1.69
N LEU A 238 -17.56 -18.02 1.58
CA LEU A 238 -18.86 -17.48 1.14
C LEU A 238 -19.43 -16.45 2.14
N GLN A 239 -19.23 -16.69 3.43
CA GLN A 239 -19.57 -15.73 4.49
C GLN A 239 -18.71 -14.46 4.37
N ASN A 240 -17.40 -14.59 4.17
CA ASN A 240 -16.49 -13.45 4.03
C ASN A 240 -16.81 -12.59 2.80
N GLU A 241 -17.10 -13.20 1.65
CA GLU A 241 -17.54 -12.45 0.45
C GLU A 241 -18.85 -11.69 0.70
N SER A 242 -19.79 -12.32 1.43
CA SER A 242 -21.03 -11.67 1.84
C SER A 242 -20.79 -10.53 2.83
N ILE A 243 -19.85 -10.70 3.76
CA ILE A 243 -19.46 -9.68 4.73
C ILE A 243 -18.79 -8.49 4.04
N MET A 244 -17.86 -8.74 3.12
CA MET A 244 -17.17 -7.70 2.34
C MET A 244 -18.15 -6.86 1.55
N ARG A 245 -19.11 -7.50 0.88
CA ARG A 245 -20.13 -6.82 0.08
C ARG A 245 -21.13 -6.03 0.91
N LEU A 246 -21.53 -6.53 2.09
CA LEU A 246 -22.64 -5.96 2.86
C LEU A 246 -22.19 -5.01 3.98
N TYR A 247 -20.98 -5.18 4.52
CA TYR A 247 -20.55 -4.48 5.74
C TYR A 247 -19.19 -3.77 5.63
N CYS A 248 -18.35 -4.08 4.62
CA CYS A 248 -17.02 -3.44 4.50
C CYS A 248 -16.98 -2.20 3.60
N GLN A 249 -18.01 -2.00 2.77
CA GLN A 249 -18.09 -0.88 1.80
C GLN A 249 -19.20 0.12 2.13
N HIS A 250 -20.00 -0.16 3.16
CA HIS A 250 -21.17 0.64 3.53
C HIS A 250 -21.29 0.78 5.04
N THR A 251 -21.66 1.97 5.50
CA THR A 251 -22.04 2.23 6.88
C THR A 251 -23.41 1.61 7.16
N THR A 252 -23.53 0.86 8.26
CA THR A 252 -24.78 0.22 8.69
C THR A 252 -25.25 0.82 10.00
N ALA A 253 -26.50 1.28 10.03
CA ALA A 253 -27.13 1.77 11.25
C ALA A 253 -27.56 0.62 12.17
N LEU A 254 -27.30 0.78 13.46
CA LEU A 254 -27.69 -0.14 14.53
C LEU A 254 -28.50 0.63 15.59
N GLU A 255 -29.73 0.21 15.82
CA GLU A 255 -30.56 0.65 16.95
C GLU A 255 -30.95 -0.54 17.80
N ARG A 256 -30.55 -0.53 19.08
CA ARG A 256 -30.82 -1.64 19.99
C ARG A 256 -30.73 -1.25 21.45
N ASP A 257 -31.73 -1.60 22.24
CA ASP A 257 -31.72 -1.47 23.70
C ASP A 257 -31.36 -0.05 24.19
N GLY A 258 -31.83 0.97 23.48
CA GLY A 258 -31.55 2.38 23.75
C GLY A 258 -30.22 2.90 23.18
N TRP A 259 -29.41 2.05 22.57
CA TRP A 259 -28.24 2.46 21.80
C TRP A 259 -28.61 2.75 20.35
N ARG A 260 -28.01 3.80 19.80
CA ARG A 260 -27.98 4.10 18.37
C ARG A 260 -26.53 4.31 17.96
N MET A 261 -26.07 3.66 16.91
CA MET A 261 -24.73 3.86 16.35
C MET A 261 -24.68 3.42 14.90
N ASP A 262 -23.69 3.94 14.20
CA ASP A 262 -23.31 3.47 12.88
C ASP A 262 -22.08 2.58 12.99
N TYR A 263 -21.99 1.54 12.16
CA TYR A 263 -20.80 0.68 12.11
C TYR A 263 -20.40 0.32 10.68
N MET A 264 -19.10 0.10 10.51
CA MET A 264 -18.47 -0.30 9.25
C MET A 264 -17.28 -1.22 9.56
N LEU A 265 -17.08 -2.23 8.74
CA LEU A 265 -15.82 -2.97 8.72
C LEU A 265 -14.85 -2.27 7.76
N THR A 266 -13.64 -1.96 8.20
CA THR A 266 -12.65 -1.28 7.35
C THR A 266 -11.86 -2.29 6.52
N GLY A 267 -11.35 -1.88 5.35
CA GLY A 267 -10.51 -2.71 4.49
C GLY A 267 -9.15 -3.13 5.09
N SER A 268 -8.85 -2.68 6.31
CA SER A 268 -7.70 -3.07 7.13
C SER A 268 -8.11 -4.06 8.26
N ASP A 269 -9.20 -4.81 8.04
CA ASP A 269 -9.74 -5.86 8.91
C ASP A 269 -10.29 -5.44 10.29
N GLY A 270 -10.60 -4.15 10.49
CA GLY A 270 -11.07 -3.61 11.77
C GLY A 270 -12.56 -3.23 11.80
N LEU A 271 -13.15 -3.16 13.00
CA LEU A 271 -14.46 -2.54 13.23
C LEU A 271 -14.27 -1.04 13.52
N ARG A 272 -15.01 -0.19 12.79
CA ARG A 272 -15.25 1.21 13.17
C ARG A 272 -16.71 1.36 13.61
N ILE A 273 -16.92 2.05 14.72
CA ILE A 273 -18.24 2.58 15.11
C ILE A 273 -18.22 4.10 15.09
N SER A 274 -19.33 4.73 14.72
CA SER A 274 -19.52 6.18 14.69
C SER A 274 -20.91 6.58 15.19
N ASP A 275 -21.08 7.86 15.51
CA ASP A 275 -22.35 8.48 15.92
C ASP A 275 -23.06 7.73 17.06
N VAL A 276 -22.28 7.30 18.04
CA VAL A 276 -22.76 6.46 19.15
C VAL A 276 -23.52 7.30 20.17
N GLN A 277 -24.74 6.86 20.44
CA GLN A 277 -25.67 7.48 21.38
C GLN A 277 -26.28 6.43 22.28
N PHE A 278 -26.62 6.84 23.51
CA PHE A 278 -27.43 6.04 24.43
C PHE A 278 -28.57 6.91 24.97
N GLN A 279 -29.81 6.45 24.80
CA GLN A 279 -31.03 7.19 25.17
C GLN A 279 -31.02 8.63 24.62
N ASP A 280 -30.73 8.75 23.32
CA ASP A 280 -30.60 10.02 22.58
C ASP A 280 -29.51 10.98 23.09
N GLN A 281 -28.64 10.54 24.01
CA GLN A 281 -27.48 11.31 24.45
C GLN A 281 -26.24 10.90 23.67
N PRO A 282 -25.48 11.84 23.07
CA PRO A 282 -24.24 11.54 22.37
C PRO A 282 -23.17 11.04 23.34
N ILE A 283 -22.56 9.91 23.02
CA ILE A 283 -21.51 9.26 23.82
C ILE A 283 -20.14 9.38 23.13
N LEU A 284 -20.09 9.14 21.81
CA LEU A 284 -18.85 8.99 21.06
C LEU A 284 -19.10 9.31 19.58
N THR A 285 -18.22 10.07 18.97
CA THR A 285 -18.27 10.39 17.53
C THR A 285 -17.68 9.28 16.66
N SER A 286 -16.52 8.71 17.00
CA SER A 286 -15.91 7.61 16.26
C SER A 286 -14.89 6.82 17.09
N ALA A 287 -14.96 5.49 17.05
CA ALA A 287 -13.95 4.60 17.62
C ALA A 287 -13.57 3.48 16.63
N LYS A 288 -12.27 3.18 16.56
CA LYS A 288 -11.71 2.04 15.82
C LYS A 288 -10.44 1.53 16.50
N LEU A 289 -10.12 0.26 16.28
CA LEU A 289 -8.77 -0.24 16.54
C LEU A 289 -7.85 0.32 15.45
N VAL A 290 -6.86 1.11 15.86
CA VAL A 290 -5.93 1.77 14.93
C VAL A 290 -4.68 0.94 14.64
N ASP A 291 -4.28 0.09 15.58
CA ASP A 291 -3.07 -0.73 15.49
C ASP A 291 -3.17 -1.90 16.48
N TRP A 292 -2.41 -2.97 16.21
CA TRP A 292 -2.17 -4.06 17.14
C TRP A 292 -0.77 -4.63 16.92
N HIS A 293 -0.06 -4.94 18.00
CA HIS A 293 1.28 -5.51 17.97
C HIS A 293 1.28 -6.82 18.76
N VAL A 294 1.84 -7.89 18.20
CA VAL A 294 1.99 -9.22 18.87
C VAL A 294 3.45 -9.51 19.12
#